data_AF-A0A7J9N569-F1
#
_entry.id   AF-A0A7J9N569-F1
#
_cell.length_a   1.000
_cell.length_b   1.000
_cell.length_c   1.000
_cell.angle_alpha   90.00
_cell.angle_beta   90.00
_cell.angle_gamma   90.00
#
_symmetry.space_group_name_H-M   'P 1'
#
loop_
_entity.id
_entity.type
_entity.pdbx_description
1 polymer ?
#
loop_
_entity_poly.entity_id
_entity_poly.type
_entity_poly.pdbx_seq_one_letter_code
_entity_poly.pdbx_strand_id
1 'polypeptide(L)'
;MHDLVHDLALDVSEKECKTLNSEIETVDENVRHLLLCDEKLLEVPRVLEEMKNVRTVIIQNASERPKRSEIVDKSLINLCVSNFKYLRALELSDSPLTALPNSIGTLKHLRDLDLAQCKGI
;
A
#
# COMPACT_ATOMS: atom_id res chain seq x y z
N MET A 1 32.91 3.04 -4.68
CA MET A 1 31.82 2.51 -5.54
C MET A 1 30.58 2.17 -4.72
N HIS A 2 30.71 1.62 -3.52
CA HIS A 2 29.54 1.34 -2.66
C HIS A 2 28.77 2.60 -2.27
N ASP A 3 29.46 3.70 -1.94
CA ASP A 3 28.79 4.95 -1.55
C ASP A 3 27.98 5.57 -2.69
N LEU A 4 28.50 5.56 -3.92
CA LEU A 4 27.77 6.08 -5.09
C LEU A 4 26.50 5.26 -5.40
N VAL A 5 26.55 3.93 -5.24
CA VAL A 5 25.37 3.07 -5.42
C VAL A 5 24.37 3.27 -4.28
N HIS A 6 24.87 3.48 -3.06
CA HIS A 6 24.05 3.80 -1.89
C HIS A 6 23.34 5.14 -2.06
N ASP A 7 24.06 6.20 -2.41
CA ASP A 7 23.50 7.54 -2.59
C ASP A 7 22.47 7.56 -3.73
N LEU A 8 22.75 6.85 -4.84
CA LEU A 8 21.78 6.70 -5.92
C LEU A 8 20.53 5.92 -5.47
N ALA A 9 20.72 4.86 -4.67
CA ALA A 9 19.60 4.09 -4.13
C ALA A 9 18.73 4.95 -3.20
N LEU A 10 19.33 5.81 -2.37
CA LEU A 10 18.61 6.77 -1.54
C LEU A 10 17.86 7.80 -2.38
N ASP A 11 18.53 8.45 -3.35
CA ASP A 11 17.93 9.48 -4.21
C ASP A 11 16.72 8.95 -5.01
N VAL A 12 16.81 7.72 -5.53
CA VAL A 12 15.68 7.07 -6.22
C VAL A 12 14.59 6.65 -5.23
N SER A 13 14.96 6.10 -4.07
CA SER A 13 13.98 5.64 -3.08
C SER A 13 13.17 6.78 -2.49
N GLU A 14 13.77 7.94 -2.21
CA GLU A 14 13.06 9.12 -1.70
C GLU A 14 11.99 9.64 -2.66
N LYS A 15 12.18 9.43 -3.97
CA LYS A 15 11.25 9.89 -5.02
C LYS A 15 10.16 8.87 -5.33
N GLU A 16 10.52 7.58 -5.32
CA GLU A 16 9.60 6.51 -5.76
C GLU A 16 8.93 5.76 -4.61
N CYS A 17 9.46 5.81 -3.39
CA CYS A 17 8.96 5.08 -2.22
C CYS A 17 8.36 6.04 -1.18
N LYS A 18 7.15 5.74 -0.70
CA LYS A 18 6.48 6.54 0.33
C LYS A 18 5.87 5.64 1.38
N THR A 19 6.22 5.89 2.63
CA THR A 19 5.50 5.36 3.80
C THR A 19 4.38 6.32 4.15
N LEU A 20 3.14 5.85 4.19
CA LEU A 20 1.99 6.66 4.58
C LEU A 20 1.71 6.55 6.07
N ASN A 21 1.67 7.72 6.73
CA ASN A 21 1.31 7.93 8.12
C ASN A 21 0.29 9.08 8.23
N SER A 22 -0.19 9.38 9.45
CA SER A 22 -1.20 10.41 9.68
C SER A 22 -0.75 11.87 9.41
N GLU A 23 0.52 12.12 9.11
CA GLU A 23 1.09 13.48 9.00
C GLU A 23 1.32 13.93 7.55
N ILE A 24 0.93 13.13 6.55
CA ILE A 24 1.26 13.42 5.14
C ILE A 24 0.20 14.31 4.51
N GLU A 25 0.62 15.53 4.17
CA GLU A 25 -0.21 16.54 3.51
C GLU A 25 -0.09 16.54 1.98
N THR A 26 1.02 16.05 1.41
CA THR A 26 1.30 16.14 -0.05
C THR A 26 1.90 14.86 -0.62
N VAL A 27 1.57 14.58 -1.89
CA VAL A 27 2.05 13.40 -2.62
C VAL A 27 2.75 13.78 -3.90
N ASP A 28 3.90 13.16 -4.13
CA ASP A 28 4.64 13.27 -5.39
C ASP A 28 4.04 12.31 -6.44
N GLU A 29 3.86 12.79 -7.68
CA GLU A 29 3.35 11.97 -8.79
C GLU A 29 4.27 10.80 -9.16
N ASN A 30 5.55 10.85 -8.76
CA ASN A 30 6.55 9.83 -9.03
C ASN A 30 6.47 8.63 -8.09
N VAL A 31 5.67 8.69 -7.02
CA VAL A 31 5.56 7.58 -6.07
C VAL A 31 5.01 6.34 -6.76
N ARG A 32 5.76 5.24 -6.66
CA ARG A 32 5.43 3.93 -7.22
C ARG A 32 5.29 2.85 -6.16
N HIS A 33 5.92 3.02 -5.00
CA HIS A 33 5.96 2.02 -3.95
C HIS A 33 5.41 2.62 -2.66
N LEU A 34 4.33 2.02 -2.17
CA LEU A 34 3.62 2.46 -0.97
C LEU A 34 3.75 1.46 0.15
N LEU A 35 4.07 1.95 1.34
CA LEU A 35 3.99 1.22 2.59
C LEU A 35 2.94 1.88 3.49
N LEU A 36 1.91 1.13 3.86
CA LEU A 36 0.82 1.59 4.73
C LEU A 36 1.00 0.94 6.11
N CYS A 37 1.50 1.70 7.10
CA CYS A 37 1.84 1.19 8.44
C CYS A 37 1.02 1.81 9.58
N ASP A 38 0.30 2.91 9.37
CA ASP A 38 -0.33 3.65 10.46
C ASP A 38 -1.72 3.10 10.82
N GLU A 39 -2.06 3.14 12.11
CA GLU A 39 -3.37 2.76 12.64
C GLU A 39 -4.42 3.87 12.49
N LYS A 40 -3.98 5.12 12.26
CA LYS A 40 -4.82 6.33 12.20
C LYS A 40 -5.03 6.87 10.79
N LEU A 41 -5.11 6.01 9.78
CA LEU A 41 -5.29 6.39 8.36
C LEU A 41 -6.68 7.01 8.02
N LEU A 42 -7.31 7.75 8.93
CA LEU A 42 -8.61 8.39 8.71
C LEU A 42 -8.55 9.47 7.60
N GLU A 43 -7.40 10.14 7.41
CA GLU A 43 -7.24 11.22 6.43
C GLU A 43 -6.51 10.78 5.13
N VAL A 44 -5.89 9.60 5.14
CA VAL A 44 -5.14 9.06 3.99
C VAL A 44 -5.97 8.68 2.75
N PRO A 45 -7.30 8.44 2.79
CA PRO A 45 -8.08 8.13 1.59
C PRO A 45 -7.94 9.19 0.48
N ARG A 46 -7.93 10.48 0.82
CA ARG A 46 -7.81 11.57 -0.18
C ARG A 46 -6.45 11.57 -0.86
N VAL A 47 -5.39 11.40 -0.07
CA VAL A 47 -4.00 11.32 -0.51
C VAL A 47 -3.80 10.16 -1.50
N LEU A 48 -4.40 9.00 -1.22
CA LEU A 48 -4.35 7.83 -2.09
C LEU A 48 -5.06 8.03 -3.43
N GLU A 49 -6.16 8.80 -3.45
CA GLU A 49 -6.92 9.09 -4.68
C GLU A 49 -6.09 9.88 -5.71
N GLU A 50 -5.16 10.72 -5.24
CA GLU A 50 -4.28 11.52 -6.10
C GLU A 50 -3.15 10.71 -6.75
N MET A 51 -2.80 9.55 -6.19
CA MET A 51 -1.66 8.74 -6.64
C MET A 51 -2.03 7.85 -7.83
N LYS A 52 -1.44 8.13 -9.00
CA LYS A 52 -1.80 7.44 -10.25
C LYS A 52 -0.78 6.41 -10.73
N ASN A 53 0.46 6.49 -10.24
CA ASN A 53 1.59 5.71 -10.76
C ASN A 53 2.03 4.54 -9.86
N VAL A 54 1.24 4.25 -8.83
CA VAL A 54 1.53 3.19 -7.84
C VAL A 54 1.59 1.82 -8.52
N ARG A 55 2.66 1.08 -8.23
CA ARG A 55 2.98 -0.26 -8.72
C ARG A 55 3.11 -1.28 -7.61
N THR A 56 3.46 -0.86 -6.41
CA THR A 56 3.54 -1.73 -5.24
C THR A 56 2.80 -1.10 -4.08
N VAL A 57 1.98 -1.90 -3.39
CA VAL A 57 1.37 -1.54 -2.12
C VAL A 57 1.67 -2.65 -1.13
N ILE A 58 2.22 -2.26 0.02
CA ILE A 58 2.44 -3.12 1.17
C ILE A 58 1.57 -2.58 2.29
N ILE A 59 0.69 -3.43 2.83
CA ILE A 59 -0.15 -3.09 3.97
C ILE A 59 0.34 -3.90 5.16
N GLN A 60 1.05 -3.25 6.07
CA GLN A 60 1.57 -3.87 7.27
C GLN A 60 0.79 -3.41 8.49
N ASN A 61 0.41 -4.37 9.32
CA ASN A 61 -0.12 -4.08 10.65
C ASN A 61 1.07 -3.93 11.61
N ALA A 62 1.33 -2.71 12.08
CA ALA A 62 2.54 -2.40 12.83
C ALA A 62 2.54 -2.89 14.29
N SER A 63 1.46 -3.52 14.79
CA SER A 63 1.40 -3.92 16.21
C SER A 63 0.94 -5.36 16.45
N GLU A 64 1.64 -6.02 17.39
CA GLU A 64 1.33 -7.36 17.93
C GLU A 64 0.01 -7.41 18.75
N ARG A 65 -0.82 -6.37 18.69
CA ARG A 65 -2.07 -6.22 19.46
C ARG A 65 -3.21 -5.79 18.54
N PRO A 66 -4.45 -6.20 18.81
CA PRO A 66 -5.47 -6.04 17.80
C PRO A 66 -6.07 -4.64 17.92
N LYS A 67 -6.03 -3.86 16.82
CA LYS A 67 -7.21 -3.46 16.03
C LYS A 67 -6.98 -2.12 15.30
N ARG A 68 -6.32 -2.16 14.13
CA ARG A 68 -7.00 -1.53 12.99
C ARG A 68 -8.35 -2.23 12.84
N SER A 69 -9.41 -1.45 12.76
CA SER A 69 -10.74 -2.01 12.56
C SER A 69 -10.73 -2.80 11.25
N GLU A 70 -11.26 -4.02 11.25
CA GLU A 70 -11.46 -4.83 10.04
C GLU A 70 -12.16 -4.00 8.93
N ILE A 71 -13.03 -3.07 9.33
CA ILE A 71 -13.73 -2.15 8.43
C ILE A 71 -12.76 -1.17 7.75
N VAL A 72 -11.78 -0.64 8.49
CA VAL A 72 -10.76 0.30 7.97
C VAL A 72 -9.79 -0.42 7.04
N ASP A 73 -9.40 -1.65 7.37
CA ASP A 73 -8.52 -2.43 6.49
C ASP A 73 -9.23 -2.80 5.20
N LYS A 74 -10.48 -3.27 5.29
CA LYS A 74 -11.26 -3.59 4.10
C LYS A 74 -11.52 -2.37 3.22
N SER A 75 -11.83 -1.21 3.80
CA SER A 75 -12.06 0.01 3.01
C SER A 75 -10.78 0.50 2.33
N LEU A 76 -9.64 0.46 3.03
CA LEU A 76 -8.35 0.84 2.48
C LEU A 76 -7.91 -0.09 1.35
N ILE A 77 -8.05 -1.41 1.56
CA ILE A 77 -7.74 -2.41 0.53
C ILE A 77 -8.62 -2.17 -0.70
N ASN A 78 -9.94 -2.02 -0.51
CA ASN A 78 -10.88 -1.69 -1.59
C ASN A 78 -10.46 -0.43 -2.35
N LEU A 79 -10.06 0.63 -1.65
CA LEU A 79 -9.62 1.88 -2.27
C LEU A 79 -8.35 1.65 -3.10
N CYS A 80 -7.34 0.98 -2.53
CA CYS A 80 -6.08 0.70 -3.21
C CYS A 80 -6.29 -0.12 -4.49
N VAL A 81 -7.04 -1.22 -4.42
CA VAL A 81 -7.27 -2.08 -5.58
C VAL A 81 -8.19 -1.46 -6.64
N SER A 82 -8.99 -0.46 -6.27
CA SER A 82 -9.86 0.25 -7.21
C SER A 82 -9.15 1.45 -7.86
N ASN A 83 -8.23 2.10 -7.13
CA ASN A 83 -7.56 3.31 -7.61
C ASN A 83 -6.28 3.00 -8.42
N PHE A 84 -5.49 2.02 -7.99
CA PHE A 84 -4.16 1.76 -8.55
C PHE A 84 -4.19 0.81 -9.73
N LYS A 85 -4.58 1.32 -10.91
CA LYS A 85 -4.72 0.52 -12.15
C LYS A 85 -3.42 -0.12 -12.64
N TYR A 86 -2.26 0.41 -12.23
CA TYR A 86 -0.93 -0.09 -12.63
C TYR A 86 -0.26 -0.97 -11.56
N LEU A 87 -1.00 -1.38 -10.54
CA LEU A 87 -0.49 -2.23 -9.47
C LEU A 87 0.08 -3.53 -10.05
N ARG A 88 1.29 -3.88 -9.62
CA ARG A 88 2.05 -5.07 -10.02
C ARG A 88 2.28 -6.01 -8.85
N ALA A 89 2.48 -5.47 -7.65
CA ALA A 89 2.66 -6.22 -6.42
C ALA A 89 1.74 -5.68 -5.33
N LEU A 90 1.03 -6.57 -4.64
CA LEU A 90 0.16 -6.25 -3.52
C LEU A 90 0.40 -7.22 -2.37
N GLU A 91 0.85 -6.70 -1.24
CA GLU A 91 1.08 -7.48 -0.02
C GLU A 91 0.01 -7.12 1.01
N LEU A 92 -0.81 -8.12 1.35
CA LEU A 92 -1.92 -8.03 2.31
C LEU A 92 -1.73 -9.00 3.48
N SER A 93 -0.50 -9.42 3.72
CA SER A 93 -0.19 -10.41 4.74
C SER A 93 -0.73 -10.00 6.11
N ASP A 94 -1.31 -10.97 6.83
CA ASP A 94 -1.98 -10.78 8.13
C ASP A 94 -3.19 -9.81 8.10
N SER A 95 -3.76 -9.53 6.91
CA SER A 95 -4.98 -8.71 6.81
C SER A 95 -6.23 -9.50 7.21
N PRO A 96 -7.22 -8.87 7.88
CA PRO A 96 -8.47 -9.49 8.32
C PRO A 96 -9.47 -9.65 7.16
N LEU A 97 -9.04 -10.21 6.03
CA LEU A 97 -9.88 -10.41 4.86
C LEU A 97 -10.70 -11.69 4.97
N THR A 98 -12.00 -11.56 4.74
CA THR A 98 -12.96 -12.67 4.57
C THR A 98 -13.26 -12.99 3.10
N ALA A 99 -12.89 -12.09 2.20
CA ALA A 99 -12.95 -12.25 0.75
C ALA A 99 -12.11 -11.17 0.09
N LEU A 100 -11.59 -11.44 -1.11
CA LEU A 100 -10.96 -10.39 -1.91
C LEU A 100 -12.03 -9.44 -2.48
N PRO A 101 -11.72 -8.13 -2.59
CA PRO A 101 -12.58 -7.19 -3.31
C PRO A 101 -12.81 -7.61 -4.75
N ASN A 102 -14.03 -7.43 -5.28
CA ASN A 102 -14.31 -7.71 -6.70
C ASN A 102 -13.40 -6.91 -7.66
N SER A 103 -12.96 -5.71 -7.25
CA SER A 103 -12.05 -4.89 -8.04
C SER A 103 -10.65 -5.49 -8.21
N ILE A 104 -10.26 -6.49 -7.42
CA ILE A 104 -8.98 -7.19 -7.61
C ILE A 104 -8.87 -7.79 -9.02
N GLY A 105 -9.98 -8.27 -9.58
CA GLY A 105 -10.04 -8.84 -10.93
C GLY A 105 -9.84 -7.82 -12.05
N THR A 106 -9.84 -6.52 -11.72
CA THR A 106 -9.62 -5.43 -12.70
C THR A 106 -8.14 -5.06 -12.86
N LEU A 107 -7.27 -5.53 -11.96
CA LEU A 107 -5.84 -5.22 -11.93
C LEU A 107 -5.05 -6.03 -12.97
N LYS A 108 -5.15 -5.62 -14.25
CA LYS A 108 -4.51 -6.30 -15.40
C LYS A 108 -2.99 -6.40 -15.33
N HIS A 109 -2.34 -5.63 -14.45
CA HIS A 109 -0.89 -5.59 -14.31
C HIS A 109 -0.39 -6.33 -13.07
N LEU A 110 -1.28 -6.85 -12.22
CA LEU A 110 -0.93 -7.55 -10.99
C LEU A 110 -0.19 -8.86 -11.33
N ARG A 111 0.95 -9.07 -10.69
CA ARG A 111 1.83 -10.23 -10.88
C ARG A 111 2.06 -10.96 -9.56
N ASP A 112 2.17 -10.18 -8.49
CA ASP A 112 2.45 -10.68 -7.15
C ASP A 112 1.30 -10.26 -6.22
N LEU A 113 0.69 -11.25 -5.56
CA LEU A 113 -0.34 -11.06 -4.55
C LEU A 113 0.01 -11.94 -3.35
N ASP A 114 0.38 -11.30 -2.24
CA ASP A 114 0.65 -11.99 -0.98
C ASP A 114 -0.56 -11.88 -0.04
N LEU A 115 -1.05 -13.04 0.39
CA LEU A 115 -2.19 -13.24 1.29
C LEU A 115 -1.79 -14.10 2.50
N ALA A 116 -0.50 -14.21 2.80
CA ALA A 116 -0.03 -15.00 3.92
C ALA A 116 -0.76 -14.59 5.21
N GLN A 117 -1.19 -15.58 6.00
CA GLN A 117 -1.93 -15.35 7.25
C GLN A 117 -3.31 -14.67 7.12
N CYS A 118 -3.86 -14.47 5.91
CA CYS A 118 -5.27 -14.10 5.74
C CYS A 118 -6.18 -15.31 6.00
N LYS A 119 -6.60 -15.50 7.26
CA LYS A 119 -7.33 -16.70 7.71
C LYS A 119 -8.78 -16.82 7.21
N GLY A 120 -9.35 -15.75 6.67
CA GLY A 120 -10.75 -15.70 6.26
C GLY A 120 -11.00 -15.89 4.76
N ILE A 121 -9.95 -16.07 3.96
CA ILE A 121 -9.99 -16.24 2.50
C ILE A 121 -9.80 -17.71 2.10
#